data_AF-A0A2S6A0N2-F1
#
_entry.id   AF-A0A2S6A0N2-F1
#
_cell.length_a   1.000
_cell.length_b   1.000
_cell.length_c   1.000
_cell.angle_alpha   90.00
_cell.angle_beta   90.00
_cell.angle_gamma   90.00
#
_symmetry.space_group_name_H-M   'P 1'
#
loop_
_entity.id
_entity.type
_entity.pdbx_description
1 polymer ?
#
loop_
_entity_poly.entity_id
_entity_poly.type
_entity_poly.pdbx_seq_one_letter_code
_entity_poly.pdbx_strand_id
1 'polypeptide(L)'
;MTERRTVRPADGDDQAPPGFRSRLRTGSDIVDPASWAGSIPQATGIAPRLRVGQSKWFNLLWLLPIGFVVLIVAVAVAKGLRDMTSVQQFIADNPGTVISPSTVHPGLSLWVGVQHFCNLFLLIFIIRSGLQILSDHPRLYWTRHSTPGRDWFRIQRPVPVDPLWTAKKDSISLPGQIGLPGIRHSIGLARWWHLGVNTLWLLNGALFYVLLFTTGQWRHVVPTSWS
;
A
#
# COMPACT_ATOMS: atom_id res chain seq x y z
N MET A 1 -52.46 59.04 -14.07
CA MET A 1 -51.19 59.80 -14.17
C MET A 1 -50.09 58.82 -13.79
N THR A 2 -49.50 58.15 -14.77
CA THR A 2 -48.57 57.03 -14.57
C THR A 2 -47.26 57.42 -15.23
N GLU A 3 -46.26 57.72 -14.41
CA GLU A 3 -44.96 58.20 -14.85
C GLU A 3 -44.15 57.02 -15.41
N ARG A 4 -43.96 56.98 -16.73
CA ARG A 4 -43.07 56.01 -17.39
C ARG A 4 -41.63 56.41 -17.11
N ARG A 5 -40.96 55.66 -16.23
CA ARG A 5 -39.51 55.73 -16.06
C ARG A 5 -38.82 55.27 -17.35
N THR A 6 -38.30 56.20 -18.12
CA THR A 6 -37.41 55.92 -19.26
C THR A 6 -36.06 55.45 -18.73
N VAL A 7 -35.74 54.18 -18.94
CA VAL A 7 -34.40 53.64 -18.68
C VAL A 7 -33.48 54.19 -19.77
N ARG A 8 -32.49 55.00 -19.38
CA ARG A 8 -31.40 55.44 -20.25
C ARG A 8 -30.60 54.18 -20.67
N PRO A 9 -30.24 54.00 -21.95
CA PRO A 9 -29.25 53.00 -22.29
C PRO A 9 -27.95 53.40 -21.61
N ALA A 10 -27.36 52.48 -20.85
CA ALA A 10 -26.00 52.65 -20.38
C ALA A 10 -25.10 52.70 -21.63
N ASP A 11 -24.32 53.77 -21.78
CA ASP A 11 -23.23 53.83 -22.75
C ASP A 11 -22.24 52.72 -22.38
N GLY A 12 -22.38 51.59 -23.08
CA GLY A 12 -21.66 50.37 -22.80
C GLY A 12 -20.24 50.44 -23.35
N ASP A 13 -19.26 50.51 -22.46
CA ASP A 13 -18.05 49.70 -22.65
C ASP A 13 -18.41 48.24 -22.35
N ASP A 14 -19.18 47.64 -23.26
CA ASP A 14 -19.62 46.24 -23.23
C ASP A 14 -18.49 45.31 -23.70
N GLN A 15 -17.29 45.48 -23.13
CA GLN A 15 -16.28 44.44 -23.22
C GLN A 15 -16.64 43.34 -22.23
N ALA A 16 -17.50 42.42 -22.68
CA ALA A 16 -17.70 41.15 -22.01
C ALA A 16 -16.32 40.59 -21.61
N PRO A 17 -16.09 40.23 -20.33
CA PRO A 17 -14.78 39.79 -19.88
C PRO A 17 -14.29 38.66 -20.80
N PRO A 18 -13.04 38.72 -21.29
CA PRO A 18 -12.56 37.80 -22.32
C PRO A 18 -12.87 36.37 -21.90
N GLY A 19 -13.67 35.69 -22.73
CA GLY A 19 -14.17 34.36 -22.41
C GLY A 19 -13.02 33.40 -22.10
N PHE A 20 -13.24 32.45 -21.20
CA PHE A 20 -12.22 31.49 -20.73
C PHE A 20 -11.45 30.79 -21.88
N ARG A 21 -12.06 30.68 -23.07
CA ARG A 21 -11.43 30.15 -24.29
C ARG A 21 -10.15 30.88 -24.69
N SER A 22 -10.11 32.21 -24.56
CA SER A 22 -8.93 33.02 -24.88
C SER A 22 -7.73 32.78 -23.95
N ARG A 23 -7.96 32.18 -22.79
CA ARG A 23 -6.94 31.82 -21.79
C ARG A 23 -6.44 30.37 -21.91
N LEU A 24 -7.01 29.59 -22.82
CA LEU A 24 -6.54 28.23 -23.08
C LEU A 24 -5.17 28.29 -23.75
N ARG A 25 -4.19 27.62 -23.15
CA ARG A 25 -2.86 27.44 -23.72
C ARG A 25 -2.80 26.03 -24.31
N THR A 26 -2.02 25.85 -25.38
CA THR A 26 -1.68 24.51 -25.87
C THR A 26 -1.00 23.73 -24.74
N GLY A 27 -1.48 22.52 -24.46
CA GLY A 27 -0.88 21.66 -23.45
C GLY A 27 0.54 21.28 -23.85
N SER A 28 1.44 21.15 -22.88
CA SER A 28 2.77 20.59 -23.11
C SER A 28 2.70 19.06 -23.15
N ASP A 29 3.46 18.44 -24.06
CA ASP A 29 3.60 16.98 -24.13
C ASP A 29 4.57 16.41 -23.09
N ILE A 30 5.26 17.31 -22.36
CA ILE A 30 6.22 16.97 -21.31
C ILE A 30 5.65 17.46 -19.98
N VAL A 31 5.77 16.60 -18.95
CA VAL A 31 5.45 16.98 -17.59
C VAL A 31 6.67 17.57 -16.92
N ASP A 32 6.60 18.86 -16.59
CA ASP A 32 7.60 19.53 -15.76
C ASP A 32 7.32 19.28 -14.26
N PRO A 33 8.21 18.60 -13.51
CA PRO A 33 8.01 18.31 -12.10
C PRO A 33 7.87 19.54 -11.19
N ALA A 34 8.38 20.70 -11.62
CA ALA A 34 8.35 21.94 -10.84
C ALA A 34 6.96 22.61 -10.90
N SER A 35 6.37 22.70 -12.09
CA SER A 35 5.00 23.21 -12.29
C SER A 35 3.92 22.16 -12.06
N TRP A 36 4.28 20.87 -12.09
CA TRP A 36 3.36 19.77 -11.89
C TRP A 36 2.52 19.92 -10.61
N ALA A 37 1.26 19.56 -10.74
CA ALA A 37 0.29 19.53 -9.65
C ALA A 37 -0.03 20.89 -9.01
N GLY A 38 0.26 21.99 -9.70
CA GLY A 38 0.02 23.36 -9.20
C GLY A 38 1.14 23.82 -8.28
N SER A 39 2.39 23.43 -8.58
CA SER A 39 3.62 23.85 -7.90
C SER A 39 3.64 23.66 -6.38
N ILE A 40 2.85 22.71 -5.86
CA ILE A 40 2.81 22.37 -4.43
C ILE A 40 4.18 21.77 -4.03
N PRO A 41 4.85 22.27 -2.98
CA PRO A 41 6.15 21.77 -2.56
C PRO A 41 6.16 20.27 -2.25
N GLN A 42 7.28 19.63 -2.51
CA GLN A 42 7.53 18.22 -2.19
C GLN A 42 7.68 18.06 -0.67
N ALA A 43 6.72 17.39 -0.02
CA ALA A 43 6.82 17.04 1.39
C ALA A 43 7.31 15.59 1.57
N THR A 44 8.35 15.41 2.37
CA THR A 44 8.80 14.08 2.81
C THR A 44 7.96 13.61 3.99
N GLY A 45 7.55 12.34 3.97
CA GLY A 45 6.87 11.71 5.10
C GLY A 45 7.76 11.58 6.34
N ILE A 46 7.11 11.32 7.48
CA ILE A 46 7.74 10.89 8.73
C ILE A 46 7.64 9.38 8.87
N ALA A 47 8.38 8.80 9.83
CA ALA A 47 8.22 7.39 10.18
C ALA A 47 6.73 7.05 10.49
N PRO A 48 6.22 5.90 10.01
CA PRO A 48 4.82 5.51 10.24
C PRO A 48 4.49 5.49 11.73
N ARG A 49 3.37 6.10 12.13
CA ARG A 49 2.92 6.14 13.52
C ARG A 49 1.52 5.57 13.65
N LEU A 50 1.32 4.77 14.68
CA LEU A 50 0.02 4.25 15.10
C LEU A 50 -0.43 4.98 16.37
N ARG A 51 -1.71 5.32 16.45
CA ARG A 51 -2.30 5.80 17.68
C ARG A 51 -2.63 4.63 18.59
N VAL A 52 -2.13 4.66 19.82
CA VAL A 52 -2.42 3.69 20.87
C VAL A 52 -3.23 4.38 21.96
N GLY A 53 -4.48 3.95 22.15
CA GLY A 53 -5.44 4.62 23.02
C GLY A 53 -5.90 5.98 22.47
N GLN A 54 -6.14 6.94 23.36
CA GLN A 54 -6.76 8.22 22.97
C GLN A 54 -5.77 9.25 22.41
N SER A 55 -4.54 9.30 22.92
CA SER A 55 -3.60 10.40 22.63
C SER A 55 -2.16 9.98 22.28
N LYS A 56 -1.75 8.74 22.57
CA LYS A 56 -0.35 8.33 22.43
C LYS A 56 -0.07 7.87 21.00
N TRP A 57 1.07 8.29 20.47
CA TRP A 57 1.57 7.89 19.16
C TRP A 57 2.77 6.97 19.32
N PHE A 58 2.65 5.75 18.80
CA PHE A 58 3.71 4.78 18.74
C PHE A 58 4.37 4.81 17.35
N ASN A 59 5.70 4.96 17.31
CA ASN A 59 6.45 4.89 16.06
C ASN A 59 6.67 3.42 15.67
N LEU A 60 6.15 3.00 14.52
CA LEU A 60 6.23 1.60 14.06
C LEU A 60 7.65 1.10 13.88
N LEU A 61 8.65 1.98 13.70
CA LEU A 61 10.04 1.56 13.58
C LEU A 61 10.57 0.86 14.84
N TRP A 62 9.94 1.06 16.01
CA TRP A 62 10.26 0.31 17.23
C TRP A 62 9.93 -1.19 17.14
N LEU A 63 9.08 -1.61 16.21
CA LEU A 63 8.80 -3.03 15.98
C LEU A 63 10.04 -3.80 15.53
N LEU A 64 11.00 -3.14 14.87
CA LEU A 64 12.25 -3.78 14.44
C LEU A 64 13.12 -4.21 15.64
N PRO A 65 13.57 -3.31 16.54
CA PRO A 65 14.36 -3.71 17.70
C PRO A 65 13.56 -4.56 18.69
N ILE A 66 12.26 -4.28 18.90
CA ILE A 66 11.41 -5.11 19.77
C ILE A 66 11.32 -6.53 19.21
N GLY A 67 11.03 -6.67 17.91
CA GLY A 67 10.96 -7.96 17.25
C GLY A 67 12.28 -8.71 17.30
N PHE A 68 13.41 -8.01 17.14
CA PHE A 68 14.74 -8.60 17.27
C PHE A 68 15.01 -9.14 18.68
N VAL A 69 14.69 -8.37 19.74
CA VAL A 69 14.82 -8.83 21.13
C VAL A 69 13.90 -10.02 21.40
N VAL A 70 12.64 -9.96 20.95
CA VAL A 70 11.68 -11.07 21.08
C VAL A 70 12.22 -12.33 20.38
N LEU A 71 12.80 -12.19 19.20
CA LEU A 71 13.41 -13.32 18.48
C LEU A 71 14.57 -13.94 19.27
N ILE A 72 15.46 -13.12 19.84
CA ILE A 72 16.57 -13.61 20.67
C ILE A 72 16.03 -14.37 21.88
N VAL A 73 15.07 -13.79 22.59
CA VAL A 73 14.43 -14.43 23.75
C VAL A 73 13.76 -15.74 23.35
N ALA A 74 13.03 -15.76 22.23
CA ALA A 74 12.39 -16.97 21.72
C ALA A 74 13.42 -18.07 21.40
N VAL A 75 14.56 -17.71 20.79
CA VAL A 75 15.66 -18.66 20.54
C VAL A 75 16.26 -19.18 21.86
N ALA A 76 16.47 -18.31 22.84
CA ALA A 76 17.00 -18.71 24.15
C ALA A 76 16.04 -19.66 24.88
N VAL A 77 14.74 -19.35 24.87
CA VAL A 77 13.68 -20.21 25.42
C VAL A 77 13.65 -21.56 24.68
N ALA A 78 13.68 -21.55 23.34
CA ALA A 78 13.69 -22.78 22.54
C ALA A 78 14.91 -23.66 22.83
N LYS A 79 16.10 -23.05 23.00
CA LYS A 79 17.31 -23.77 23.41
C LYS A 79 17.18 -24.34 24.82
N GLY A 80 16.71 -23.53 25.78
CA GLY A 80 16.49 -23.99 27.16
C GLY A 80 15.49 -25.15 27.25
N LEU A 81 14.40 -25.10 26.48
CA LEU A 81 13.46 -26.22 26.35
C LEU A 81 14.13 -27.45 25.73
N ARG A 82 14.93 -27.27 24.68
CA ARG A 82 15.66 -28.37 24.01
C ARG A 82 16.69 -29.05 24.93
N ASP A 83 17.22 -28.36 25.93
CA ASP A 83 18.18 -28.91 26.89
C ASP A 83 17.50 -29.72 28.03
N MET A 84 16.17 -29.67 28.15
CA MET A 84 15.43 -30.50 29.12
C MET A 84 15.46 -31.98 28.71
N THR A 85 15.77 -32.88 29.65
CA THR A 85 15.86 -34.33 29.39
C THR A 85 14.58 -34.91 28.77
N SER A 86 13.40 -34.48 29.23
CA SER A 86 12.11 -34.92 28.69
C SER A 86 11.92 -34.51 27.23
N VAL A 87 12.38 -33.32 26.85
CA VAL A 87 12.30 -32.82 25.46
C VAL A 87 13.33 -33.53 24.57
N GLN A 88 14.53 -33.81 25.09
CA GLN A 88 15.53 -34.60 24.37
C GLN A 88 15.04 -36.02 24.09
N GLN A 89 14.42 -36.67 25.09
CA GLN A 89 13.79 -37.98 24.93
C GLN A 89 12.67 -37.91 23.89
N PHE A 90 11.77 -36.93 24.01
CA PHE A 90 10.71 -36.72 23.04
C PHE A 90 11.24 -36.56 21.60
N ILE A 91 12.31 -35.78 21.40
CA ILE A 91 12.95 -35.59 20.08
C ILE A 91 13.57 -36.90 19.59
N ALA A 92 14.18 -37.69 20.47
CA ALA A 92 14.76 -38.98 20.11
C ALA A 92 13.68 -39.98 19.67
N ASP A 93 12.54 -39.99 20.38
CA ASP A 93 11.39 -40.85 20.07
C ASP A 93 10.61 -40.35 18.84
N ASN A 94 10.63 -39.04 18.58
CA ASN A 94 9.89 -38.37 17.50
C ASN A 94 10.83 -37.49 16.66
N PRO A 95 11.74 -38.08 15.86
CA PRO A 95 12.75 -37.33 15.11
C PRO A 95 12.17 -36.38 14.04
N GLY A 96 10.87 -36.48 13.74
CA GLY A 96 10.20 -35.59 12.77
C GLY A 96 10.65 -35.80 11.32
N THR A 97 11.41 -36.87 11.06
CA THR A 97 11.85 -37.26 9.72
C THR A 97 10.90 -38.28 9.15
N VAL A 98 10.34 -38.00 7.97
CA VAL A 98 9.63 -39.02 7.20
C VAL A 98 10.68 -39.97 6.64
N ILE A 99 10.64 -41.25 7.00
CA ILE A 99 11.45 -42.28 6.32
C ILE A 99 10.82 -42.44 4.94
N SER A 100 11.24 -41.62 3.97
CA SER A 100 10.85 -41.80 2.59
C SER A 100 11.43 -43.12 2.11
N PRO A 101 10.61 -44.08 1.63
CA PRO A 101 11.12 -45.14 0.77
C PRO A 101 11.86 -44.45 -0.38
N SER A 102 12.92 -45.06 -0.87
CA SER A 102 13.82 -44.57 -1.94
C SER A 102 13.15 -44.21 -3.28
N THR A 103 11.82 -44.10 -3.33
CA THR A 103 11.06 -43.40 -4.36
C THR A 103 11.47 -41.94 -4.43
N VAL A 104 12.09 -41.57 -5.55
CA VAL A 104 12.28 -40.17 -5.96
C VAL A 104 10.91 -39.49 -5.96
N HIS A 105 10.62 -38.70 -4.94
CA HIS A 105 9.46 -37.81 -4.99
C HIS A 105 9.71 -36.83 -6.14
N PRO A 106 8.78 -36.70 -7.11
CA PRO A 106 8.87 -35.63 -8.08
C PRO A 106 9.02 -34.33 -7.31
N GLY A 107 10.09 -33.58 -7.59
CA GLY A 107 10.29 -32.26 -7.01
C GLY A 107 9.11 -31.34 -7.32
N LEU A 108 9.13 -30.13 -6.76
CA LEU A 108 8.11 -29.13 -7.09
C LEU A 108 8.02 -28.96 -8.60
N SER A 109 6.81 -29.14 -9.13
CA SER A 109 6.58 -29.03 -10.56
C SER A 109 6.91 -27.63 -11.08
N LEU A 110 7.34 -27.53 -12.34
CA LEU A 110 7.75 -26.26 -12.95
C LEU A 110 6.64 -25.20 -12.86
N TRP A 111 5.38 -25.59 -13.07
CA TRP A 111 4.26 -24.64 -13.05
C TRP A 111 4.07 -24.01 -11.66
N VAL A 112 4.40 -24.73 -10.57
CA VAL A 112 4.37 -24.18 -9.19
C VAL A 112 5.43 -23.09 -9.04
N GLY A 113 6.63 -23.32 -9.57
CA GLY A 113 7.70 -22.32 -9.59
C GLY A 113 7.32 -21.07 -10.40
N VAL A 114 6.74 -21.27 -11.59
CA VAL A 114 6.24 -20.17 -12.43
C VAL A 114 5.12 -19.40 -11.72
N GLN A 115 4.15 -20.09 -11.11
CA GLN A 115 3.08 -19.47 -10.34
C GLN A 115 3.60 -18.66 -9.15
N HIS A 116 4.60 -19.19 -8.44
CA HIS A 116 5.25 -18.49 -7.33
C HIS A 116 5.94 -17.21 -7.81
N PHE A 117 6.70 -17.30 -8.91
CA PHE A 117 7.34 -16.14 -9.53
C PHE A 117 6.32 -15.09 -9.97
N CYS A 118 5.28 -15.49 -10.72
CA CYS A 118 4.21 -14.59 -11.15
C CYS A 118 3.51 -13.93 -9.96
N ASN A 119 3.23 -14.68 -8.90
CA ASN A 119 2.65 -14.15 -7.66
C ASN A 119 3.55 -13.06 -7.04
N LEU A 120 4.84 -13.36 -6.84
CA LEU A 120 5.79 -12.38 -6.29
C LEU A 120 5.91 -11.14 -7.18
N PHE A 121 6.01 -11.34 -8.49
CA PHE A 121 6.09 -10.27 -9.48
C PHE A 121 4.87 -9.33 -9.39
N LEU A 122 3.65 -9.88 -9.39
CA LEU A 122 2.42 -9.09 -9.27
C LEU A 122 2.32 -8.39 -7.91
N LEU A 123 2.70 -9.07 -6.82
CA LEU A 123 2.71 -8.48 -5.47
C LEU A 123 3.62 -7.25 -5.39
N ILE A 124 4.78 -7.25 -6.07
CA ILE A 124 5.67 -6.07 -6.10
C ILE A 124 4.92 -4.85 -6.68
N PHE A 125 4.18 -5.02 -7.78
CA PHE A 125 3.40 -3.92 -8.37
C PHE A 125 2.25 -3.48 -7.46
N ILE A 126 1.53 -4.42 -6.85
CA ILE A 126 0.43 -4.13 -5.90
C ILE A 126 0.96 -3.33 -4.70
N ILE A 127 2.08 -3.75 -4.12
CA ILE A 127 2.70 -3.08 -2.97
C ILE A 127 3.16 -1.67 -3.36
N ARG A 128 3.94 -1.53 -4.44
CA ARG A 128 4.47 -0.21 -4.87
C ARG A 128 3.36 0.77 -5.23
N SER A 129 2.33 0.32 -5.94
CA SER A 129 1.15 1.14 -6.26
C SER A 129 0.31 1.46 -5.01
N GLY A 130 0.15 0.50 -4.09
CA GLY A 130 -0.56 0.70 -2.82
C GLY A 130 0.13 1.72 -1.92
N LEU A 131 1.46 1.66 -1.82
CA LEU A 131 2.26 2.66 -1.11
C LEU A 131 2.12 4.05 -1.75
N GLN A 132 2.06 4.14 -3.08
CA GLN A 132 1.81 5.42 -3.76
C GLN A 132 0.41 5.98 -3.45
N ILE A 133 -0.63 5.15 -3.44
CA ILE A 133 -1.99 5.55 -3.03
C ILE A 133 -2.00 6.03 -1.57
N LEU A 134 -1.33 5.29 -0.68
CA LEU A 134 -1.20 5.67 0.73
C LEU A 134 -0.40 6.96 0.90
N SER A 135 0.53 7.28 0.00
CA SER A 135 1.30 8.52 0.06
C SER A 135 0.49 9.75 -0.35
N ASP A 136 -0.48 9.58 -1.26
CA ASP A 136 -1.45 10.63 -1.58
C ASP A 136 -2.54 10.78 -0.50
N HIS A 137 -2.74 9.75 0.34
CA HIS A 137 -3.59 9.79 1.54
C HIS A 137 -2.85 9.25 2.78
N PRO A 138 -1.88 10.01 3.34
CA PRO A 138 -0.91 9.50 4.31
C PRO A 138 -1.46 9.34 5.73
N ARG A 139 -2.79 9.28 5.86
CA ARG A 139 -3.52 9.20 7.14
C ARG A 139 -4.71 8.28 6.96
N LEU A 140 -4.91 7.41 7.95
CA LEU A 140 -6.05 6.51 7.99
C LEU A 140 -6.94 6.81 9.18
N TYR A 141 -8.24 6.63 8.95
CA TYR A 141 -9.32 6.99 9.85
C TYR A 141 -10.37 5.88 9.86
N TRP A 142 -11.12 5.74 10.95
CA TRP A 142 -12.19 4.74 11.04
C TRP A 142 -13.53 5.25 10.50
N THR A 143 -13.76 6.56 10.57
CA THR A 143 -15.06 7.16 10.24
C THR A 143 -14.95 8.15 9.09
N ARG A 144 -16.04 8.31 8.35
CA ARG A 144 -16.17 9.30 7.27
C ARG A 144 -16.12 10.74 7.78
N HIS A 145 -16.53 11.00 9.03
CA HIS A 145 -16.59 12.33 9.65
C HIS A 145 -15.29 12.66 10.41
N SER A 146 -14.16 12.24 9.85
CA SER A 146 -12.87 12.46 10.48
C SER A 146 -12.49 13.94 10.41
N THR A 147 -12.18 14.51 11.58
CA THR A 147 -11.59 15.84 11.71
C THR A 147 -10.08 15.70 11.91
N PRO A 148 -9.29 16.74 11.63
CA PRO A 148 -7.87 16.76 11.99
C PRO A 148 -7.65 16.25 13.42
N GLY A 149 -6.71 15.31 13.59
CA GLY A 149 -6.42 14.70 14.88
C GLY A 149 -7.32 13.51 15.26
N ARG A 150 -8.18 12.99 14.39
CA ARG A 150 -8.89 11.70 14.59
C ARG A 150 -8.27 10.51 13.83
N ASP A 151 -7.12 10.71 13.19
CA ASP A 151 -6.31 9.67 12.53
C ASP A 151 -5.81 8.62 13.50
N TRP A 152 -6.03 7.34 13.18
CA TRP A 152 -5.46 6.23 13.94
C TRP A 152 -4.07 5.83 13.41
N PHE A 153 -3.75 6.19 12.16
CA PHE A 153 -2.43 5.98 11.56
C PHE A 153 -2.03 7.17 10.71
N ARG A 154 -0.74 7.52 10.72
CA ARG A 154 -0.19 8.56 9.83
C ARG A 154 1.29 8.34 9.47
N ILE A 155 1.64 8.80 8.27
CA ILE A 155 3.02 8.93 7.75
C ILE A 155 3.36 10.41 7.50
N GLN A 156 2.45 11.33 7.89
CA GLN A 156 2.63 12.77 7.77
C GLN A 156 2.62 13.45 9.15
N ARG A 157 3.22 14.64 9.25
CA ARG A 157 3.18 15.53 10.43
C ARG A 157 1.73 15.88 10.82
N PRO A 158 1.45 16.40 12.02
CA PRO A 158 0.10 16.89 12.34
C PRO A 158 -0.44 17.87 11.30
N VAL A 159 -1.75 17.84 11.05
CA VAL A 159 -2.40 18.76 10.12
C VAL A 159 -2.23 20.20 10.64
N PRO A 160 -1.75 21.15 9.82
CA PRO A 160 -1.65 22.55 10.21
C PRO A 160 -3.02 23.17 10.51
N VAL A 161 -3.03 24.27 11.26
CA VAL A 161 -4.26 25.05 11.57
C VAL A 161 -4.75 25.92 10.41
N ASP A 162 -4.05 25.92 9.27
CA ASP A 162 -4.40 26.67 8.07
C ASP A 162 -5.75 26.20 7.48
N PRO A 163 -6.77 27.07 7.38
CA PRO A 163 -8.06 26.73 6.76
C PRO A 163 -7.94 26.37 5.27
N LEU A 164 -6.89 26.83 4.59
CA LEU A 164 -6.62 26.54 3.18
C LEU A 164 -5.74 25.28 2.99
N TRP A 165 -5.61 24.46 4.03
CA TRP A 165 -4.95 23.16 3.94
C TRP A 165 -5.80 22.19 3.12
N THR A 166 -5.26 21.75 1.99
CA THR A 166 -5.96 20.83 1.08
C THR A 166 -5.41 19.42 1.21
N ALA A 167 -6.22 18.42 0.88
CA ALA A 167 -5.78 17.02 0.84
C ALA A 167 -4.54 16.82 -0.05
N LYS A 168 -4.43 17.60 -1.14
CA LYS A 168 -3.28 17.55 -2.04
C LYS A 168 -2.00 18.06 -1.38
N LYS A 169 -2.07 19.12 -0.58
CA LYS A 169 -0.93 19.61 0.23
C LYS A 169 -0.52 18.62 1.33
N ASP A 170 -1.43 17.75 1.76
CA ASP A 170 -1.18 16.74 2.79
C ASP A 170 -0.39 15.53 2.30
N SER A 171 -0.44 15.26 0.98
CA SER A 171 0.27 14.14 0.36
C SER A 171 1.80 14.24 0.51
N ILE A 172 2.45 13.08 0.50
CA ILE A 172 3.90 12.95 0.61
C ILE A 172 4.49 12.34 -0.65
N SER A 173 5.76 12.60 -0.91
CA SER A 173 6.51 11.89 -1.94
C SER A 173 7.24 10.67 -1.37
N LEU A 174 7.33 9.64 -2.21
CA LEU A 174 8.12 8.45 -1.95
C LEU A 174 9.44 8.50 -2.73
N PRO A 175 10.51 7.86 -2.21
CA PRO A 175 11.68 7.54 -3.01
C PRO A 175 11.28 6.70 -4.24
N GLY A 176 11.93 6.93 -5.38
CA GLY A 176 11.62 6.24 -6.64
C GLY A 176 11.81 4.72 -6.59
N GLN A 177 12.62 4.22 -5.65
CA GLN A 177 12.81 2.81 -5.38
C GLN A 177 11.60 2.16 -4.70
N ILE A 178 10.81 2.95 -3.95
CA ILE A 178 9.69 2.47 -3.14
C ILE A 178 8.36 2.69 -3.87
N GLY A 179 8.14 3.89 -4.42
CA GLY A 179 6.94 4.22 -5.19
C GLY A 179 6.96 3.62 -6.59
N LEU A 180 5.91 3.88 -7.38
CA LEU A 180 5.92 3.58 -8.82
C LEU A 180 6.92 4.51 -9.54
N PRO A 181 7.55 4.07 -10.65
CA PRO A 181 8.30 4.96 -11.50
C PRO A 181 7.35 6.04 -12.06
N GLY A 182 7.70 7.31 -11.87
CA GLY A 182 6.88 8.43 -12.32
C GLY A 182 6.89 9.61 -11.35
N ILE A 183 5.92 10.50 -11.54
CA ILE A 183 5.77 11.74 -10.77
C ILE A 183 4.78 11.55 -9.60
N ARG A 184 4.99 12.33 -8.53
CA ARG A 184 4.07 12.42 -7.38
C ARG A 184 2.67 12.87 -7.80
N HIS A 185 1.68 12.74 -6.91
CA HIS A 185 0.32 13.27 -7.11
C HIS A 185 -0.34 12.71 -8.39
N SER A 186 -0.02 11.45 -8.71
CA SER A 186 -0.56 10.68 -9.82
C SER A 186 -1.53 9.62 -9.31
N ILE A 187 -2.38 9.98 -8.34
CA ILE A 187 -3.28 9.05 -7.64
C ILE A 187 -4.13 8.19 -8.60
N GLY A 188 -4.57 8.77 -9.72
CA GLY A 188 -5.34 8.03 -10.73
C GLY A 188 -4.53 6.91 -11.37
N LEU A 189 -3.28 7.19 -11.73
CA LEU A 189 -2.36 6.20 -12.30
C LEU A 189 -2.03 5.11 -11.25
N ALA A 190 -1.77 5.51 -10.01
CA ALA A 190 -1.50 4.57 -8.92
C ALA A 190 -2.69 3.62 -8.67
N ARG A 191 -3.92 4.14 -8.64
CA ARG A 191 -5.15 3.33 -8.51
C ARG A 191 -5.38 2.42 -9.70
N TRP A 192 -5.13 2.89 -10.92
CA TRP A 192 -5.26 2.08 -12.12
C TRP A 192 -4.30 0.88 -12.09
N TRP A 193 -3.03 1.11 -11.76
CA TRP A 193 -2.05 0.04 -11.56
C TRP A 193 -2.46 -0.92 -10.44
N HIS A 194 -2.87 -0.40 -9.29
CA HIS A 194 -3.22 -1.22 -8.15
C HIS A 194 -4.42 -2.14 -8.43
N LEU A 195 -5.52 -1.58 -8.95
CA LEU A 195 -6.75 -2.33 -9.22
C LEU A 195 -6.59 -3.25 -10.45
N GLY A 196 -5.90 -2.79 -11.50
CA GLY A 196 -5.62 -3.59 -12.68
C GLY A 196 -4.77 -4.82 -12.35
N VAL A 197 -3.67 -4.62 -11.61
CA VAL A 197 -2.80 -5.72 -11.19
C VAL A 197 -3.46 -6.61 -10.14
N ASN A 198 -4.28 -6.08 -9.23
CA ASN A 198 -5.07 -6.90 -8.31
C ASN A 198 -5.98 -7.88 -9.06
N THR A 199 -6.61 -7.44 -10.15
CA THR A 199 -7.43 -8.33 -10.99
C THR A 199 -6.59 -9.47 -11.57
N LEU A 200 -5.41 -9.16 -12.13
CA LEU A 200 -4.48 -10.16 -12.64
C LEU A 200 -3.99 -11.11 -11.54
N TRP A 201 -3.74 -10.60 -10.35
CA TRP A 201 -3.31 -11.40 -9.19
C TRP A 201 -4.40 -12.36 -8.72
N LEU A 202 -5.66 -11.92 -8.68
CA LEU A 202 -6.81 -12.78 -8.39
C LEU A 202 -6.98 -13.88 -9.44
N LEU A 203 -6.85 -13.54 -10.74
CA LEU A 203 -6.88 -14.53 -11.82
C LEU A 203 -5.73 -15.53 -11.72
N ASN A 204 -4.52 -15.05 -11.41
CA ASN A 204 -3.36 -15.91 -11.18
C ASN A 204 -3.60 -16.87 -9.99
N GLY A 205 -4.17 -16.38 -8.89
CA GLY A 205 -4.56 -17.21 -7.75
C GLY A 205 -5.63 -18.24 -8.11
N ALA A 206 -6.66 -17.87 -8.86
CA ALA A 206 -7.69 -18.80 -9.33
C ALA A 206 -7.08 -19.91 -10.20
N LEU A 207 -6.18 -19.55 -11.13
CA LEU A 207 -5.44 -20.52 -11.94
C LEU A 207 -4.57 -21.44 -11.08
N PHE A 208 -3.86 -20.88 -10.10
CA PHE A 208 -3.08 -21.67 -9.14
C PHE A 208 -3.95 -22.70 -8.42
N TYR A 209 -5.11 -22.29 -7.90
CA TYR A 209 -6.05 -23.20 -7.24
C TYR A 209 -6.54 -24.32 -8.17
N VAL A 210 -6.93 -23.99 -9.41
CA VAL A 210 -7.33 -25.00 -10.40
C VAL A 210 -6.20 -26.00 -10.66
N LEU A 211 -4.99 -25.51 -10.93
CA LEU A 211 -3.82 -26.37 -11.18
C LEU A 211 -3.47 -27.23 -9.97
N LEU A 212 -3.52 -26.65 -8.76
CA LEU A 212 -3.22 -27.33 -7.51
C LEU A 212 -4.10 -28.57 -7.31
N PHE A 213 -5.40 -28.46 -7.59
CA PHE A 213 -6.36 -29.55 -7.43
C PHE A 213 -6.34 -30.54 -8.60
N THR A 214 -6.25 -30.06 -9.84
CA THR A 214 -6.26 -30.90 -11.04
C THR A 214 -4.99 -31.73 -11.21
N THR A 215 -3.83 -31.21 -10.82
CA THR A 215 -2.53 -31.94 -10.89
C THR A 215 -2.24 -32.77 -9.64
N GLY A 216 -3.10 -32.70 -8.63
CA GLY A 216 -2.92 -33.42 -7.37
C GLY A 216 -1.82 -32.87 -6.46
N GLN A 217 -1.20 -31.74 -6.80
CA GLN A 217 -0.13 -31.10 -6.03
C GLN A 217 -0.57 -30.65 -4.63
N TRP A 218 -1.88 -30.49 -4.39
CA TRP A 218 -2.42 -30.24 -3.04
C TRP A 218 -1.99 -31.29 -2.00
N ARG A 219 -1.66 -32.52 -2.42
CA ARG A 219 -1.19 -33.60 -1.54
C ARG A 219 0.16 -33.30 -0.88
N HIS A 220 0.94 -32.36 -1.40
CA HIS A 220 2.16 -31.89 -0.75
C HIS A 220 1.90 -30.95 0.43
N VAL A 221 0.69 -30.40 0.55
CA VAL A 221 0.33 -29.44 1.61
C VAL A 221 -0.32 -30.12 2.81
N VAL A 222 -1.08 -31.19 2.56
CA VAL A 222 -1.85 -31.89 3.60
C VAL A 222 -1.12 -33.18 3.97
N PRO A 223 -0.77 -33.41 5.26
CA PRO A 223 -0.21 -34.68 5.70
C PRO A 223 -1.16 -35.83 5.36
N THR A 224 -0.65 -36.86 4.68
CA THR A 224 -1.43 -38.06 4.33
C THR A 224 -1.23 -39.22 5.30
N SER A 225 -0.35 -39.08 6.30
CA SER A 225 -0.14 -40.06 7.37
C SER A 225 0.06 -39.33 8.70
N TRP A 226 -0.45 -39.95 9.77
CA TRP A 226 -0.31 -39.49 11.17
C TRP A 226 0.46 -40.50 12.02
N SER A 227 1.03 -41.53 11.37
CA SER A 227 1.89 -42.56 11.94
C SER A 227 3.34 -42.13 11.93
#